data_AF-A0A934ZP87-F1
#
_entry.id   AF-A0A934ZP87-F1
#
_cell.length_a   1.000
_cell.length_b   1.000
_cell.length_c   1.000
_cell.angle_alpha   90.00
_cell.angle_beta   90.00
_cell.angle_gamma   90.00
#
_symmetry.space_group_name_H-M   'P 1'
#
loop_
_entity.id
_entity.type
_entity.pdbx_description
1 polymer ?
#
loop_
_entity_poly.entity_id
_entity_poly.type
_entity_poly.pdbx_seq_one_letter_code
_entity_poly.pdbx_strand_id
1 'polypeptide(L)'
;MRPGPCETTAKIVGAVQSDDILWSFVLVQSAPNGPAMPYRFGSTLDGRNVGMVSWCQSLGAYALLRPPGGQRCFLAQNMPPRAAPAAPAAPVAAPHAEGGALGGVLEGIERVSANEYNVRRSTVDRILESQAELMRTTRIMPVDQGGRVIGVQLFGVRGNSLLGRLGMQNGDVLNRINGLDIASPDRALEAYSRLRTSDNLQVSVTRNGQPVNIDFHIR
;
A
#
# COMPACT_ATOMS: atom_id res chain seq x y z
N MET A 1 -7.66 13.34 25.32
CA MET A 1 -8.67 13.55 24.25
C MET A 1 -8.29 12.74 23.03
N ARG A 2 -9.26 12.04 22.42
CA ARG A 2 -9.06 11.31 21.17
C ARG A 2 -8.94 12.33 20.03
N PRO A 3 -7.89 12.28 19.20
CA PRO A 3 -7.73 13.18 18.06
C PRO A 3 -8.96 13.17 17.15
N GLY A 4 -9.41 14.35 16.72
CA GLY A 4 -10.44 14.48 15.68
C GLY A 4 -9.86 14.28 14.27
N PRO A 5 -10.70 14.19 13.24
CA PRO A 5 -10.24 14.12 11.84
C PRO A 5 -9.47 15.39 11.45
N CYS A 6 -8.42 15.23 10.65
CA CYS A 6 -7.67 16.34 10.09
C CYS A 6 -8.50 17.06 9.00
N GLU A 7 -8.52 18.39 9.03
CA GLU A 7 -8.98 19.19 7.90
C GLU A 7 -7.91 19.15 6.81
N THR A 8 -8.17 18.38 5.75
CA THR A 8 -7.33 18.25 4.54
C THR A 8 -8.15 17.56 3.44
N THR A 9 -7.76 17.78 2.18
CA THR A 9 -8.24 17.01 1.03
C THR A 9 -7.37 15.79 0.73
N ALA A 10 -6.21 15.67 1.39
CA ALA A 10 -5.31 14.56 1.23
C ALA A 10 -5.96 13.26 1.70
N LYS A 11 -5.63 12.15 1.03
CA LYS A 11 -6.19 10.83 1.34
C LYS A 11 -5.05 9.84 1.57
N ILE A 12 -5.12 9.08 2.65
CA ILE A 12 -4.27 7.89 2.78
C ILE A 12 -4.81 6.83 1.83
N VAL A 13 -3.92 6.30 1.01
CA VAL A 13 -4.23 5.22 0.07
C VAL A 13 -3.57 3.91 0.47
N GLY A 14 -2.60 3.95 1.37
CA GLY A 14 -1.79 2.80 1.75
C GLY A 14 -0.97 3.06 3.01
N ALA A 15 -0.51 1.99 3.66
CA ALA A 15 0.48 2.11 4.72
C ALA A 15 1.31 0.85 4.89
N VAL A 16 2.53 1.04 5.36
CA VAL A 16 3.38 0.01 5.95
C VAL A 16 3.53 0.34 7.43
N GLN A 17 3.22 -0.63 8.29
CA GLN A 17 3.27 -0.46 9.74
C GLN A 17 4.33 -1.39 10.34
N SER A 18 5.33 -0.80 11.01
CA SER A 18 6.40 -1.47 11.75
C SER A 18 6.24 -1.25 13.25
N ASP A 19 6.85 -2.09 14.08
CA ASP A 19 7.02 -1.83 15.51
C ASP A 19 7.97 -0.65 15.76
N ASP A 20 8.93 -0.42 14.86
CA ASP A 20 9.71 0.81 14.81
C ASP A 20 8.94 1.91 14.06
N ILE A 21 8.58 2.97 14.76
CA ILE A 21 7.82 4.09 14.19
C ILE A 21 8.55 4.79 13.03
N LEU A 22 9.89 4.78 13.01
CA LEU A 22 10.69 5.37 11.93
C LEU A 22 10.58 4.58 10.62
N TRP A 23 10.15 3.33 10.73
CA TRP A 23 9.95 2.39 9.64
C TRP A 23 8.52 2.30 9.15
N SER A 24 7.61 3.01 9.82
CA SER A 24 6.23 3.10 9.38
C SER A 24 6.03 4.30 8.47
N PHE A 25 5.27 4.11 7.40
CA PHE A 25 4.94 5.19 6.47
C PHE A 25 3.54 5.02 5.90
N VAL A 26 2.91 6.15 5.58
CA VAL A 26 1.65 6.23 4.84
C VAL A 26 1.90 6.71 3.42
N LEU A 27 1.18 6.14 2.46
CA LEU A 27 1.10 6.68 1.11
C LEU A 27 -0.09 7.63 1.07
N VAL A 28 0.20 8.89 0.75
CA VAL A 28 -0.76 9.98 0.74
C VAL A 28 -0.88 10.56 -0.66
N GLN A 29 -2.11 10.66 -1.13
CA GLN A 29 -2.46 11.35 -2.35
C GLN A 29 -3.05 12.71 -1.99
N SER A 30 -2.34 13.79 -2.31
CA SER A 30 -2.75 15.16 -1.93
C SER A 30 -3.71 15.82 -2.92
N ALA A 31 -3.69 15.38 -4.18
CA ALA A 31 -4.58 15.86 -5.24
C ALA A 31 -5.45 14.70 -5.76
N PRO A 32 -6.72 14.95 -6.16
CA PRO A 32 -7.53 13.95 -6.85
C PRO A 32 -6.77 13.38 -8.05
N ASN A 33 -6.56 12.05 -8.08
CA ASN A 33 -5.81 11.32 -9.12
C ASN A 33 -4.30 11.66 -9.23
N GLY A 34 -3.72 12.38 -8.27
CA GLY A 34 -2.28 12.62 -8.21
C GLY A 34 -1.48 11.40 -7.76
N PRO A 35 -0.14 11.38 -7.94
CA PRO A 35 0.68 10.29 -7.42
C PRO A 35 0.60 10.21 -5.90
N ALA A 36 0.59 8.99 -5.36
CA ALA A 36 0.67 8.76 -3.93
C ALA A 36 2.13 8.85 -3.46
N MET A 37 2.40 9.73 -2.51
CA MET A 37 3.75 9.94 -1.98
C MET A 37 3.89 9.34 -0.59
N PRO A 38 5.05 8.73 -0.26
CA PRO A 38 5.29 8.19 1.08
C PRO A 38 5.61 9.31 2.09
N TYR A 39 4.94 9.30 3.23
CA TYR A 39 5.22 10.15 4.38
C TYR A 39 5.45 9.29 5.62
N ARG A 40 6.55 9.58 6.33
CA ARG A 40 7.01 8.83 7.51
C ARG A 40 6.97 9.73 8.75
N PHE A 41 7.28 9.14 9.90
CA PHE A 41 7.48 9.89 11.13
C PHE A 41 8.42 11.09 10.91
N GLY A 42 7.99 12.29 11.30
CA GLY A 42 8.73 13.54 11.14
C GLY A 42 8.62 14.19 9.75
N SER A 43 8.02 13.53 8.75
CA SER A 43 7.67 14.18 7.48
C SER A 43 6.57 15.21 7.68
N THR A 44 6.52 16.22 6.80
CA THR A 44 5.48 17.26 6.84
C THR A 44 4.43 17.02 5.76
N LEU A 45 3.16 16.90 6.16
CA LEU A 45 1.98 16.87 5.28
C LEU A 45 1.09 18.07 5.62
N ASP A 46 0.84 18.95 4.64
CA ASP A 46 0.05 20.17 4.81
C ASP A 46 0.50 21.02 6.03
N GLY A 47 1.82 21.15 6.22
CA GLY A 47 2.40 21.87 7.35
C GLY A 47 2.31 21.14 8.71
N ARG A 48 1.80 19.90 8.75
CA ARG A 48 1.67 19.08 9.96
C ARG A 48 2.69 17.95 9.95
N ASN A 49 3.30 17.69 11.10
CA ASN A 49 4.23 16.59 11.27
C ASN A 49 3.47 15.27 11.33
N VAL A 50 3.87 14.32 10.50
CA VAL A 50 3.39 12.95 10.53
C VAL A 50 4.00 12.26 11.74
N GLY A 51 3.13 11.71 12.58
CA GLY A 51 3.50 10.94 13.77
C GLY A 51 3.38 9.45 13.52
N MET A 52 2.63 8.78 14.38
CA MET A 52 2.41 7.33 14.29
C MET A 52 1.51 6.97 13.12
N VAL A 53 1.90 5.92 12.40
CA VAL A 53 1.09 5.21 11.42
C VAL A 53 0.61 3.91 12.05
N SER A 54 -0.67 3.60 11.90
CA SER A 54 -1.26 2.38 12.46
C SER A 54 -2.45 1.91 11.62
N TRP A 55 -2.98 0.75 11.97
CA TRP A 55 -4.13 0.14 11.31
C TRP A 55 -5.31 0.00 12.27
N CYS A 56 -6.50 0.36 11.81
CA CYS A 56 -7.75 0.16 12.53
C CYS A 56 -8.79 -0.48 11.61
N GLN A 57 -9.58 -1.43 12.11
CA GLN A 57 -10.53 -2.18 11.31
C GLN A 57 -11.58 -1.29 10.63
N SER A 58 -12.08 -0.25 11.29
CA SER A 58 -13.09 0.65 10.74
C SER A 58 -12.51 1.76 9.86
N LEU A 59 -11.30 2.23 10.16
CA LEU A 59 -10.67 3.36 9.48
C LEU A 59 -9.69 2.95 8.37
N GLY A 60 -9.30 1.67 8.32
CA GLY A 60 -8.14 1.22 7.56
C GLY A 60 -6.83 1.73 8.16
N ALA A 61 -5.83 1.94 7.32
CA ALA A 61 -4.62 2.64 7.75
C ALA A 61 -4.92 4.09 8.15
N TYR A 62 -4.30 4.55 9.23
CA TYR A 62 -4.42 5.93 9.70
C TYR A 62 -3.07 6.46 10.22
N ALA A 63 -2.88 7.76 10.06
CA ALA A 63 -1.75 8.50 10.62
C ALA A 63 -2.23 9.56 11.60
N LEU A 64 -1.52 9.71 12.72
CA LEU A 64 -1.67 10.86 13.60
C LEU A 64 -0.81 12.01 13.07
N LEU A 65 -1.42 13.16 12.85
CA LEU A 65 -0.73 14.37 12.42
C LEU A 65 -0.70 15.40 13.54
N ARG A 66 0.42 16.09 13.68
CA ARG A 66 0.65 17.13 14.68
C ARG A 66 0.90 18.48 13.99
N PRO A 67 -0.03 19.44 14.08
CA PRO A 67 0.22 20.80 13.62
C PRO A 67 1.31 21.49 14.46
N PRO A 68 1.97 22.55 13.93
CA PRO A 68 2.88 23.36 14.71
C PRO A 68 2.09 24.09 15.81
N GLY A 69 2.29 23.71 17.07
CA GLY A 69 1.62 24.34 18.23
C GLY A 69 0.16 23.96 18.48
N GLY A 70 -0.42 23.01 17.73
CA GLY A 70 -1.83 22.64 17.83
C GLY A 70 -2.12 21.23 18.36
N GLN A 71 -3.40 20.91 18.54
CA GLN A 71 -3.84 19.56 18.93
C GLN A 71 -3.66 18.54 17.80
N ARG A 72 -3.35 17.29 18.16
CA ARG A 72 -3.22 16.19 17.20
C ARG A 72 -4.56 15.93 16.50
N CYS A 73 -4.51 15.65 15.20
CA CYS A 73 -5.63 15.13 14.41
C CYS A 73 -5.23 13.80 13.77
N PHE A 74 -6.18 13.07 13.19
CA PHE A 74 -5.88 11.86 12.40
C PHE A 74 -6.33 12.01 10.95
N LEU A 75 -5.56 11.41 10.06
CA LEU A 75 -5.95 11.14 8.68
C LEU A 75 -6.06 9.62 8.51
N ALA A 76 -7.08 9.14 7.80
CA ALA A 76 -7.34 7.71 7.62
C ALA A 76 -7.66 7.36 6.15
N GLN A 77 -7.54 6.09 5.79
CA GLN A 77 -7.98 5.56 4.49
C GLN A 77 -9.49 5.73 4.31
N ASN A 78 -10.25 5.40 5.36
CA ASN A 78 -11.70 5.52 5.43
C ASN A 78 -12.04 6.61 6.46
N MET A 79 -11.97 7.87 6.03
CA MET A 79 -12.33 9.01 6.89
C MET A 79 -13.83 8.94 7.24
N PRO A 80 -14.22 9.12 8.51
CA PRO A 80 -15.62 9.27 8.85
C PRO A 80 -16.18 10.49 8.11
N PRO A 81 -17.46 10.46 7.70
CA PRO A 81 -18.09 11.60 7.02
C PRO A 81 -17.89 12.84 7.86
N ARG A 82 -17.40 13.92 7.24
CA ARG A 82 -17.27 15.22 7.88
C ARG A 82 -18.65 15.57 8.40
N ALA A 83 -18.80 15.79 9.70
CA ALA A 83 -20.05 16.28 10.28
C ALA A 83 -20.29 17.70 9.74
N ALA A 84 -20.92 17.79 8.57
CA ALA A 84 -21.57 18.99 8.11
C ALA A 84 -22.87 19.16 8.94
N PRO A 85 -23.33 20.39 9.22
CA PRO A 85 -24.68 20.59 9.71
C PRO A 85 -25.65 19.92 8.73
N ALA A 86 -26.61 19.14 9.27
CA ALA A 86 -27.51 18.29 8.51
C ALA A 86 -28.30 19.10 7.46
N ALA A 87 -28.03 18.84 6.18
CA ALA A 87 -28.96 19.13 5.09
C ALA A 87 -29.81 17.86 4.83
N PRO A 88 -31.08 17.99 4.39
CA PRO A 88 -31.99 16.86 4.31
C PRO A 88 -31.50 15.79 3.32
N ALA A 89 -31.67 14.53 3.72
CA ALA A 89 -31.19 13.36 3.01
C ALA A 89 -31.78 13.25 1.59
N ALA A 90 -30.90 13.31 0.59
CA ALA A 90 -31.17 12.73 -0.72
C ALA A 90 -30.96 11.20 -0.65
N PRO A 91 -31.72 10.40 -1.43
CA PRO A 91 -31.73 8.96 -1.29
C PRO A 91 -30.35 8.35 -1.55
N VAL A 92 -29.99 7.41 -0.68
CA VAL A 92 -28.76 6.63 -0.71
C VAL A 92 -28.71 5.84 -2.02
N ALA A 93 -27.89 6.30 -2.97
CA ALA A 93 -27.46 5.43 -4.05
C ALA A 93 -26.61 4.31 -3.44
N ALA A 94 -27.01 3.07 -3.68
CA ALA A 94 -26.27 1.87 -3.34
C ALA A 94 -24.82 1.96 -3.87
N PRO A 95 -23.86 1.26 -3.26
CA PRO A 95 -22.48 1.35 -3.69
C PRO A 95 -22.39 0.86 -5.13
N HIS A 96 -21.90 1.72 -6.01
CA HIS A 96 -21.32 1.27 -7.26
C HIS A 96 -20.25 0.25 -6.89
N ALA A 97 -20.47 -1.00 -7.29
CA ALA A 97 -19.40 -1.97 -7.39
C ALA A 97 -18.41 -1.37 -8.39
N GLU A 98 -17.34 -0.73 -7.90
CA GLU A 98 -16.21 -0.30 -8.73
C GLU A 98 -15.40 -1.53 -9.17
N GLY A 99 -16.03 -2.40 -9.95
CA GLY A 99 -15.32 -3.16 -10.96
C GLY A 99 -14.97 -2.21 -12.09
N GLY A 100 -13.86 -1.46 -11.96
CA GLY A 100 -13.64 -0.36 -12.89
C GLY A 100 -12.29 0.35 -12.87
N ALA A 101 -11.21 -0.30 -12.44
CA ALA A 101 -9.84 0.19 -12.66
C ALA A 101 -8.85 -0.95 -12.91
N LEU A 102 -9.07 -2.09 -12.24
CA LEU A 102 -8.23 -3.28 -12.39
C LEU A 102 -8.68 -4.23 -13.52
N GLY A 103 -9.86 -4.04 -14.11
CA GLY A 103 -10.40 -4.93 -15.15
C GLY A 103 -9.43 -5.16 -16.32
N GLY A 104 -8.87 -4.07 -16.84
CA GLY A 104 -7.84 -4.15 -17.89
C GLY A 104 -6.40 -4.33 -17.39
N VAL A 105 -6.14 -4.23 -16.08
CA VAL A 105 -4.82 -4.59 -15.49
C VAL A 105 -4.64 -6.10 -15.52
N LEU A 106 -5.70 -6.83 -15.21
CA LEU A 106 -5.67 -8.29 -15.11
C LEU A 106 -5.51 -8.99 -16.48
N GLU A 107 -5.95 -8.36 -17.57
CA GLU A 107 -5.83 -8.90 -18.94
C GLU A 107 -4.38 -8.94 -19.45
N GLY A 108 -3.51 -8.09 -18.90
CA GLY A 108 -2.09 -8.07 -19.25
C GLY A 108 -1.21 -8.96 -18.36
N ILE A 109 -1.81 -9.81 -17.51
CA ILE A 109 -1.10 -10.79 -16.67
C ILE A 109 -1.45 -12.18 -17.17
N GLU A 110 -0.47 -12.88 -17.73
CA GLU A 110 -0.59 -14.25 -18.18
C GLU A 110 0.26 -15.16 -17.28
N ARG A 111 -0.35 -16.22 -16.75
CA ARG A 111 0.38 -17.21 -15.95
C ARG A 111 0.98 -18.27 -16.87
N VAL A 112 2.31 -18.35 -16.92
CA VAL A 112 3.06 -19.35 -17.69
C VAL A 112 3.19 -20.66 -16.91
N SER A 113 3.51 -20.56 -15.62
CA SER A 113 3.61 -21.71 -14.71
C SER A 113 3.11 -21.36 -13.31
N ALA A 114 3.24 -22.26 -12.33
CA ALA A 114 2.77 -21.99 -10.96
C ALA A 114 3.39 -20.71 -10.36
N ASN A 115 4.63 -20.40 -10.72
CA ASN A 115 5.40 -19.28 -10.19
C ASN A 115 6.00 -18.40 -11.30
N GLU A 116 5.52 -18.50 -12.53
CA GLU A 116 6.05 -17.75 -13.67
C GLU A 116 4.93 -17.04 -14.42
N TYR A 117 5.14 -15.77 -14.73
CA TYR A 117 4.13 -14.90 -15.31
C TYR A 117 4.72 -14.04 -16.42
N ASN A 118 4.00 -13.89 -17.53
CA ASN A 118 4.22 -12.80 -18.47
C ASN A 118 3.34 -11.62 -18.06
N VAL A 119 3.92 -10.43 -17.98
CA VAL A 119 3.19 -9.20 -17.65
C VAL A 119 3.47 -8.16 -18.72
N ARG A 120 2.43 -7.55 -19.29
CA ARG A 120 2.63 -6.45 -20.25
C ARG A 120 3.29 -5.26 -19.56
N ARG A 121 4.22 -4.57 -20.23
CA ARG A 121 4.85 -3.33 -19.74
C ARG A 121 3.80 -2.31 -19.33
N SER A 122 2.79 -2.09 -20.18
CA SER A 122 1.67 -1.17 -19.88
C SER A 122 0.85 -1.58 -18.65
N THR A 123 0.81 -2.87 -18.33
CA THR A 123 0.21 -3.36 -17.08
C THR A 123 1.10 -3.04 -15.89
N VAL A 124 2.41 -3.26 -15.98
CA VAL A 124 3.36 -2.85 -14.92
C VAL A 124 3.26 -1.35 -14.67
N ASP A 125 3.28 -0.53 -15.71
CA ASP A 125 3.18 0.93 -15.60
C ASP A 125 1.88 1.34 -14.90
N ARG A 126 0.75 0.75 -15.32
CA ARG A 126 -0.55 1.01 -14.67
C ARG A 126 -0.57 0.55 -13.21
N ILE A 127 0.10 -0.55 -12.86
CA ILE A 127 0.22 -1.01 -11.47
C ILE A 127 1.04 -0.02 -10.64
N LEU A 128 2.15 0.49 -11.20
CA LEU A 128 2.99 1.50 -10.56
C LEU A 128 2.22 2.83 -10.37
N GLU A 129 1.41 3.22 -11.34
CA GLU A 129 0.51 4.38 -11.25
C GLU A 129 -0.65 4.14 -10.26
N SER A 130 -1.16 2.91 -10.21
CA SER A 130 -2.26 2.48 -9.34
C SER A 130 -1.77 1.91 -8.01
N GLN A 131 -0.57 2.29 -7.55
CA GLN A 131 0.00 1.85 -6.27
C GLN A 131 -0.97 2.07 -5.11
N ALA A 132 -1.75 3.15 -5.18
CA ALA A 132 -2.84 3.45 -4.25
C ALA A 132 -3.80 2.27 -4.07
N GLU A 133 -4.29 1.68 -5.16
CA GLU A 133 -5.27 0.58 -5.11
C GLU A 133 -4.66 -0.73 -4.58
N LEU A 134 -3.38 -0.96 -4.88
CA LEU A 134 -2.63 -2.09 -4.33
C LEU A 134 -2.60 -2.03 -2.79
N MET A 135 -2.34 -0.84 -2.26
CA MET A 135 -2.11 -0.63 -0.83
C MET A 135 -3.41 -0.40 -0.04
N ARG A 136 -4.53 -0.12 -0.72
CA ARG A 136 -5.87 -0.14 -0.09
C ARG A 136 -6.30 -1.54 0.28
N THR A 137 -5.93 -2.52 -0.55
CA THR A 137 -6.42 -3.90 -0.42
C THR A 137 -5.50 -4.79 0.40
N THR A 138 -4.26 -4.38 0.62
CA THR A 138 -3.21 -5.20 1.27
C THR A 138 -2.63 -4.46 2.48
N ARG A 139 -2.65 -5.12 3.63
CA ARG A 139 -1.91 -4.67 4.81
C ARG A 139 -0.51 -5.26 4.78
N ILE A 140 0.50 -4.44 5.03
CA ILE A 140 1.90 -4.82 5.01
C ILE A 140 2.51 -4.58 6.39
N MET A 141 3.14 -5.61 6.95
CA MET A 141 3.82 -5.55 8.24
C MET A 141 5.24 -6.11 8.12
N PRO A 142 6.28 -5.43 8.62
CA PRO A 142 7.61 -6.01 8.71
C PRO A 142 7.62 -7.27 9.57
N VAL A 143 8.51 -8.19 9.22
CA VAL A 143 8.80 -9.39 10.00
C VAL A 143 10.18 -9.23 10.60
N ASP A 144 10.27 -9.22 11.93
CA ASP A 144 11.52 -9.22 12.67
C ASP A 144 11.96 -10.65 13.02
N GLN A 145 13.25 -10.91 12.89
CA GLN A 145 13.89 -12.10 13.44
C GLN A 145 15.19 -11.70 14.13
N GLY A 146 15.20 -11.70 15.46
CA GLY A 146 16.38 -11.43 16.26
C GLY A 146 16.83 -9.97 16.22
N GLY A 147 15.88 -9.02 16.15
CA GLY A 147 16.15 -7.59 16.10
C GLY A 147 16.57 -7.09 14.71
N ARG A 148 16.38 -7.93 13.67
CA ARG A 148 16.57 -7.56 12.27
C ARG A 148 15.28 -7.86 11.50
N VAL A 149 14.80 -6.87 10.76
CA VAL A 149 13.75 -7.07 9.76
C VAL A 149 14.28 -7.99 8.66
N ILE A 150 13.55 -9.05 8.32
CA ILE A 150 13.92 -10.05 7.30
C ILE A 150 13.00 -10.04 6.08
N GLY A 151 12.01 -9.13 6.07
CA GLY A 151 11.04 -9.00 5.00
C GLY A 151 9.77 -8.30 5.45
N VAL A 152 8.75 -8.34 4.61
CA VAL A 152 7.42 -7.80 4.89
C VAL A 152 6.34 -8.85 4.62
N GLN A 153 5.47 -9.07 5.60
CA GLN A 153 4.34 -9.97 5.51
C GLN A 153 3.12 -9.28 4.91
N LEU A 154 2.49 -9.97 3.96
CA LEU A 154 1.31 -9.50 3.25
C LEU A 154 0.04 -10.08 3.88
N PHE A 155 -0.92 -9.21 4.20
CA PHE A 155 -2.23 -9.58 4.72
C PHE A 155 -3.35 -9.02 3.84
N GLY A 156 -4.47 -9.75 3.74
CA GLY A 156 -5.65 -9.36 2.97
C GLY A 156 -5.56 -9.66 1.47
N VAL A 157 -4.57 -10.45 1.03
CA VAL A 157 -4.41 -10.84 -0.37
C VAL A 157 -5.53 -11.82 -0.77
N ARG A 158 -6.41 -11.39 -1.67
CA ARG A 158 -7.51 -12.21 -2.22
C ARG A 158 -7.12 -12.77 -3.58
N GLY A 159 -7.63 -13.94 -3.95
CA GLY A 159 -7.28 -14.57 -5.24
C GLY A 159 -7.68 -13.76 -6.48
N ASN A 160 -8.70 -12.89 -6.36
CA ASN A 160 -9.11 -11.96 -7.41
C ASN A 160 -8.48 -10.56 -7.28
N SER A 161 -7.62 -10.32 -6.28
CA SER A 161 -6.86 -9.08 -6.19
C SER A 161 -5.67 -9.11 -7.16
N LEU A 162 -5.11 -7.94 -7.43
CA LEU A 162 -3.93 -7.82 -8.28
C LEU A 162 -2.76 -8.70 -7.79
N LEU A 163 -2.44 -8.66 -6.49
CA LEU A 163 -1.38 -9.50 -5.91
C LEU A 163 -1.71 -10.99 -6.01
N GLY A 164 -2.97 -11.38 -5.80
CA GLY A 164 -3.40 -12.78 -5.96
C GLY A 164 -3.23 -13.28 -7.40
N ARG A 165 -3.49 -12.41 -8.38
CA ARG A 165 -3.31 -12.70 -9.81
C ARG A 165 -1.84 -12.78 -10.22
N LEU A 166 -0.97 -12.05 -9.53
CA LEU A 166 0.49 -12.15 -9.63
C LEU A 166 1.07 -13.32 -8.80
N GLY A 167 0.24 -14.20 -8.24
CA GLY A 167 0.69 -15.41 -7.55
C GLY A 167 1.08 -15.22 -6.09
N MET A 168 0.92 -14.02 -5.53
CA MET A 168 1.10 -13.78 -4.10
C MET A 168 -0.08 -14.37 -3.30
N GLN A 169 0.20 -14.77 -2.06
CA GLN A 169 -0.77 -15.35 -1.16
C GLN A 169 -0.83 -14.59 0.16
N ASN A 170 -1.98 -14.69 0.82
CA ASN A 170 -2.14 -14.13 2.15
C ASN A 170 -1.20 -14.86 3.13
N GLY A 171 -0.40 -14.10 3.87
CA GLY A 171 0.59 -14.62 4.81
C GLY A 171 1.99 -14.79 4.21
N ASP A 172 2.18 -14.60 2.90
CA ASP A 172 3.51 -14.57 2.28
C ASP A 172 4.39 -13.52 2.96
N VAL A 173 5.63 -13.90 3.27
CA VAL A 173 6.67 -12.96 3.70
C VAL A 173 7.54 -12.65 2.49
N LEU A 174 7.39 -11.45 1.93
CA LEU A 174 8.23 -10.94 0.87
C LEU A 174 9.63 -10.66 1.45
N ASN A 175 10.64 -11.36 0.92
CA ASN A 175 12.03 -11.24 1.40
C ASN A 175 12.89 -10.42 0.43
N ARG A 176 12.76 -10.66 -0.89
CA ARG A 176 13.62 -10.01 -1.89
C ARG A 176 12.88 -9.67 -3.17
N ILE A 177 13.36 -8.62 -3.83
CA ILE A 177 12.96 -8.23 -5.18
C ILE A 177 14.24 -8.04 -6.02
N ASN A 178 14.40 -8.79 -7.11
CA ASN A 178 15.59 -8.77 -7.96
C ASN A 178 16.91 -8.90 -7.17
N GLY A 179 16.91 -9.79 -6.18
CA GLY A 179 18.05 -10.00 -5.28
C GLY A 179 18.26 -8.92 -4.21
N LEU A 180 17.51 -7.82 -4.24
CA LEU A 180 17.53 -6.80 -3.19
C LEU A 180 16.68 -7.24 -2.01
N ASP A 181 17.26 -7.22 -0.82
CA ASP A 181 16.53 -7.43 0.42
C ASP A 181 15.51 -6.31 0.63
N ILE A 182 14.23 -6.66 0.76
CA ILE A 182 13.15 -5.68 0.97
C ILE A 182 13.04 -5.22 2.43
N ALA A 183 13.89 -5.75 3.31
CA ALA A 183 13.91 -5.42 4.72
C ALA A 183 14.29 -3.98 5.03
N SER A 184 14.60 -3.11 4.05
CA SER A 184 14.78 -1.67 4.26
C SER A 184 13.98 -0.77 3.32
N PRO A 185 13.58 0.45 3.74
CA PRO A 185 12.75 1.33 2.92
C PRO A 185 13.54 1.87 1.73
N ASP A 186 14.84 2.12 1.90
CA ASP A 186 15.72 2.55 0.82
C ASP A 186 15.86 1.45 -0.24
N ARG A 187 15.94 0.18 0.19
CA ARG A 187 15.97 -0.97 -0.73
C ARG A 187 14.62 -1.19 -1.40
N ALA A 188 13.51 -0.95 -0.70
CA ALA A 188 12.18 -0.98 -1.30
C ALA A 188 11.99 0.08 -2.38
N LEU A 189 12.46 1.30 -2.12
CA LEU A 189 12.43 2.39 -3.08
C LEU A 189 13.38 2.12 -4.26
N GLU A 190 14.54 1.54 -4.00
CA GLU A 190 15.48 1.10 -5.03
C GLU A 190 14.86 0.02 -5.93
N ALA A 191 14.25 -1.01 -5.34
CA ALA A 191 13.55 -2.06 -6.08
C ALA A 191 12.43 -1.49 -6.95
N TYR A 192 11.64 -0.56 -6.40
CA TYR A 192 10.60 0.16 -7.14
C TYR A 192 11.17 0.96 -8.32
N SER A 193 12.28 1.65 -8.11
CA SER A 193 12.93 2.46 -9.15
C SER A 193 13.47 1.59 -10.28
N ARG A 194 14.07 0.43 -9.94
CA ARG A 194 14.57 -0.54 -10.92
C ARG A 194 13.45 -1.20 -11.72
N LEU A 195 12.28 -1.45 -11.11
CA LEU A 195 11.14 -2.06 -11.80
C LEU A 195 10.65 -1.22 -12.99
N ARG A 196 10.77 0.11 -12.94
CA ARG A 196 10.36 1.02 -14.02
C ARG A 196 11.05 0.75 -15.36
N THR A 197 12.29 0.27 -15.33
CA THR A 197 13.09 0.05 -16.54
C THR A 197 13.46 -1.42 -16.75
N SER A 198 13.14 -2.30 -15.81
CA SER A 198 13.51 -3.72 -15.90
C SER A 198 12.51 -4.51 -16.73
N ASP A 199 13.00 -5.41 -17.58
CA ASP A 199 12.17 -6.38 -18.33
C ASP A 199 11.91 -7.67 -17.54
N ASN A 200 12.50 -7.83 -16.36
CA ASN A 200 12.30 -9.02 -15.53
C ASN A 200 12.20 -8.65 -14.06
N LEU A 201 11.29 -9.30 -13.35
CA LEU A 201 11.14 -9.15 -11.91
C LEU A 201 11.16 -10.55 -11.29
N GLN A 202 12.10 -10.79 -10.39
CA GLN A 202 12.11 -11.97 -9.53
C GLN A 202 11.74 -11.55 -8.12
N VAL A 203 10.73 -12.21 -7.57
CA VAL A 203 10.27 -11.97 -6.21
C VAL A 203 10.50 -13.22 -5.38
N SER A 204 11.27 -13.10 -4.30
CA SER A 204 11.45 -14.18 -3.32
C SER A 204 10.52 -13.96 -2.14
N VAL A 205 9.69 -14.95 -1.86
CA VAL A 205 8.80 -14.99 -0.69
C VAL A 205 9.06 -16.23 0.14
N THR A 206 8.80 -16.16 1.44
CA THR A 206 8.64 -17.33 2.30
C THR A 206 7.15 -17.62 2.45
N ARG A 207 6.72 -18.77 1.95
CA ARG A 207 5.33 -19.23 1.96
C ARG A 207 5.23 -20.51 2.77
N ASN A 208 4.41 -20.50 3.82
CA ASN A 208 4.26 -21.64 4.74
C ASN A 208 5.62 -22.17 5.25
N GLY A 209 6.56 -21.26 5.51
CA GLY A 209 7.92 -21.59 5.97
C GLY A 209 8.90 -22.06 4.89
N GLN A 210 8.48 -22.16 3.63
CA GLN A 210 9.32 -22.59 2.51
C GLN A 210 9.66 -21.42 1.58
N PRO A 211 10.90 -21.31 1.07
CA PRO A 211 11.25 -20.30 0.09
C PRO A 211 10.60 -20.59 -1.26
N VAL A 212 10.00 -19.57 -1.86
CA VAL A 212 9.36 -19.60 -3.18
C VAL A 212 9.84 -18.40 -3.98
N ASN A 213 10.35 -18.65 -5.18
CA ASN A 213 10.63 -17.59 -6.15
C ASN A 213 9.48 -17.51 -7.14
N ILE A 214 9.07 -16.28 -7.46
CA ILE A 214 8.07 -15.96 -8.46
C ILE A 214 8.73 -15.06 -9.50
N ASP A 215 8.72 -15.50 -10.75
CA ASP A 215 9.38 -14.83 -11.86
C ASP A 215 8.34 -14.16 -12.76
N PHE A 216 8.58 -12.90 -13.09
CA PHE A 216 7.75 -12.11 -14.00
C PHE A 216 8.58 -11.62 -15.17
N HIS A 217 8.15 -11.98 -16.39
CA HIS A 217 8.72 -11.49 -17.64
C HIS A 217 7.87 -10.32 -18.14
N ILE A 218 8.47 -9.14 -18.19
CA ILE A 218 7.82 -7.90 -18.59
C ILE A 218 8.02 -7.71 -20.10
N ARG A 219 6.92 -7.64 -20.87
CA ARG A 219 6.94 -7.62 -22.34
C ARG A 219 6.13 -6.49 -22.95
#